data_AF-A0A1Q3X8Z3-F1
#
_entry.id   AF-A0A1Q3X8Z3-F1
#
_cell.length_a   1.000
_cell.length_b   1.000
_cell.length_c   1.000
_cell.angle_alpha   90.00
_cell.angle_beta   90.00
_cell.angle_gamma   90.00
#
_symmetry.space_group_name_H-M   'P 1'
#
loop_
_entity.id
_entity.type
_entity.pdbx_description
1 polymer ?
#
loop_
_entity_poly.entity_id
_entity_poly.type
_entity_poly.pdbx_seq_one_letter_code
_entity_poly.pdbx_strand_id
1 'polypeptide(L)'
;MEHHYTTQNAYKTADNELRHNVIAESVEDAEDYFIYAKNSLLSVNNWKQYSSSITASFELINNNGYVLHRHAHMGDNIRISAPGNLVYRLHIDTIVYDDYPDTDTESITMYLSRPESSITEAPCIILVERSGIHIAAACTGVEEIAPLPEEQLHELVTGFINFDEQ
;
A
#
# COMPACT_ATOMS: atom_id res chain seq x y z
N MET A 1 -16.02 4.16 21.95
CA MET A 1 -16.98 3.31 21.23
C MET A 1 -16.09 2.24 20.64
N GLU A 2 -16.18 0.99 21.10
CA GLU A 2 -15.39 -0.10 20.52
C GLU A 2 -16.10 -0.48 19.21
N HIS A 3 -15.48 -0.21 18.07
CA HIS A 3 -16.01 -0.60 16.76
C HIS A 3 -15.67 -2.07 16.54
N HIS A 4 -16.66 -2.90 16.25
CA HIS A 4 -16.49 -4.34 16.05
C HIS A 4 -16.50 -4.65 14.55
N TYR A 5 -15.34 -4.79 13.94
CA TYR A 5 -15.24 -5.23 12.55
C TYR A 5 -14.95 -6.73 12.41
N THR A 6 -15.30 -7.28 11.25
CA THR A 6 -14.97 -8.66 10.87
C THR A 6 -13.85 -8.63 9.85
N THR A 7 -12.64 -8.96 10.28
CA THR A 7 -11.51 -9.20 9.38
C THR A 7 -11.77 -10.48 8.58
N GLN A 8 -11.75 -10.41 7.26
CA GLN A 8 -11.65 -11.61 6.43
C GLN A 8 -10.17 -11.87 6.12
N ASN A 9 -9.75 -13.12 6.31
CA ASN A 9 -8.36 -13.53 6.12
C ASN A 9 -7.86 -13.11 4.73
N ALA A 10 -6.64 -12.60 4.68
CA ALA A 10 -5.96 -12.41 3.41
C ALA A 10 -5.76 -13.76 2.72
N TYR A 11 -5.82 -13.75 1.39
CA TYR A 11 -5.59 -14.93 0.57
C TYR A 11 -4.74 -14.56 -0.63
N LYS A 12 -3.86 -15.48 -1.00
CA LYS A 12 -3.07 -15.39 -2.23
C LYS A 12 -3.94 -15.81 -3.41
N THR A 13 -4.11 -14.95 -4.40
CA THR A 13 -4.76 -15.36 -5.66
C THR A 13 -3.78 -16.16 -6.51
N ALA A 14 -4.25 -16.79 -7.59
CA ALA A 14 -3.38 -17.52 -8.52
C ALA A 14 -2.31 -16.63 -9.19
N ASP A 15 -2.44 -15.30 -9.08
CA ASP A 15 -1.66 -14.30 -9.79
C ASP A 15 -0.64 -13.55 -8.88
N ASN A 16 -0.22 -14.16 -7.76
CA ASN A 16 0.74 -13.55 -6.82
C ASN A 16 0.28 -12.20 -6.23
N GLU A 17 -1.02 -12.02 -6.11
CA GLU A 17 -1.64 -10.88 -5.42
C GLU A 17 -1.72 -11.17 -3.91
N LEU A 18 -1.24 -10.23 -3.11
CA LEU A 18 -1.53 -10.17 -1.68
C LEU A 18 -2.72 -9.23 -1.51
N ARG A 19 -3.83 -9.73 -0.97
CA ARG A 19 -5.04 -8.95 -0.75
C ARG A 19 -5.55 -9.10 0.67
N HIS A 20 -5.89 -7.98 1.30
CA HIS A 20 -6.56 -7.92 2.60
C HIS A 20 -7.89 -7.19 2.46
N ASN A 21 -8.92 -7.63 3.18
CA ASN A 21 -10.25 -7.04 3.11
C ASN A 21 -10.83 -6.82 4.52
N VAL A 22 -11.50 -5.68 4.70
CA VAL A 22 -12.22 -5.29 5.91
C VAL A 22 -13.67 -4.96 5.54
N ILE A 23 -14.59 -5.31 6.44
CA ILE A 23 -16.01 -4.98 6.34
C ILE A 23 -16.32 -3.99 7.45
N ALA A 24 -16.75 -2.79 7.08
CA ALA A 24 -17.17 -1.75 8.01
C ALA A 24 -18.62 -1.95 8.48
N GLU A 25 -19.00 -1.28 9.57
CA GLU A 25 -20.36 -1.34 10.11
C GLU A 25 -21.36 -0.54 9.26
N SER A 26 -20.89 0.52 8.61
CA SER A 26 -21.68 1.40 7.75
C SER A 26 -20.88 1.91 6.54
N VAL A 27 -21.57 2.56 5.60
CA VAL A 27 -20.92 3.19 4.44
C VAL A 27 -20.07 4.39 4.87
N GLU A 28 -20.54 5.17 5.84
CA GLU A 28 -19.81 6.32 6.41
C GLU A 28 -18.49 5.86 7.06
N ASP A 29 -18.52 4.78 7.84
CA ASP A 29 -17.30 4.19 8.41
C ASP A 29 -16.35 3.68 7.32
N ALA A 30 -16.90 3.09 6.24
CA ALA A 30 -16.08 2.62 5.13
C ALA A 30 -15.41 3.76 4.35
N GLU A 31 -16.08 4.91 4.21
CA GLU A 31 -15.51 6.13 3.63
C GLU A 31 -14.36 6.66 4.49
N ASP A 32 -14.54 6.73 5.80
CA ASP A 32 -13.48 7.15 6.74
C ASP A 32 -12.28 6.19 6.68
N TYR A 33 -12.53 4.88 6.64
CA TYR A 33 -11.51 3.86 6.50
C TYR A 33 -10.76 3.97 5.17
N PHE A 34 -11.48 4.23 4.08
CA PHE A 34 -10.86 4.46 2.77
C PHE A 34 -9.98 5.71 2.78
N ILE A 35 -10.44 6.82 3.36
CA ILE A 35 -9.66 8.06 3.48
C ILE A 35 -8.39 7.82 4.29
N TYR A 36 -8.48 7.10 5.41
CA TYR A 36 -7.33 6.73 6.21
C TYR A 36 -6.35 5.85 5.42
N ALA A 37 -6.83 4.78 4.79
CA ALA A 37 -6.01 3.85 4.02
C ALA A 37 -5.31 4.54 2.85
N LYS A 38 -6.01 5.43 2.15
CA LYS A 38 -5.47 6.31 1.11
C LYS A 38 -4.34 7.19 1.65
N ASN A 39 -4.56 7.86 2.79
CA ASN A 39 -3.53 8.71 3.40
C ASN A 39 -2.32 7.88 3.84
N SER A 40 -2.54 6.69 4.40
CA SER A 40 -1.51 5.74 4.82
C SER A 40 -0.67 5.26 3.63
N LEU A 41 -1.32 4.89 2.53
CA LEU A 41 -0.65 4.50 1.28
C LEU A 41 0.28 5.62 0.79
N LEU A 42 -0.16 6.87 0.81
CA LEU A 42 0.64 8.01 0.35
C LEU A 42 1.71 8.47 1.34
N SER A 43 1.61 8.06 2.60
CA SER A 43 2.51 8.45 3.69
C SER A 43 3.67 7.48 3.84
N VAL A 44 4.45 7.30 2.76
CA VAL A 44 5.53 6.30 2.62
C VAL A 44 6.48 6.25 3.82
N ASN A 45 6.88 7.40 4.36
CA ASN A 45 7.80 7.45 5.52
C ASN A 45 7.22 6.80 6.79
N ASN A 46 5.90 6.67 6.87
CA ASN A 46 5.17 6.08 7.98
C ASN A 46 4.77 4.62 7.73
N TRP A 47 5.12 4.02 6.58
CA TRP A 47 4.74 2.64 6.26
C TRP A 47 5.18 1.61 7.30
N LYS A 48 6.31 1.84 7.96
CA LYS A 48 6.77 1.00 9.06
C LYS A 48 5.82 1.01 10.26
N GLN A 49 5.07 2.09 10.49
CA GLN A 49 4.13 2.18 11.61
C GLN A 49 2.87 1.35 11.39
N TYR A 50 2.56 1.01 10.13
CA TYR A 50 1.40 0.20 9.77
C TYR A 50 1.68 -1.29 9.89
N SER A 51 2.92 -1.72 10.13
CA SER A 51 3.26 -3.12 10.34
C SER A 51 4.15 -3.30 11.57
N SER A 52 3.75 -4.25 12.42
CA SER A 52 4.46 -4.54 13.66
C SER A 52 5.70 -5.40 13.46
N SER A 53 5.81 -6.17 12.37
CA SER A 53 6.95 -7.06 12.10
C SER A 53 7.86 -6.64 10.95
N ILE A 54 7.53 -5.58 10.19
CA ILE A 54 8.43 -5.08 9.15
C ILE A 54 9.72 -4.54 9.76
N THR A 55 10.81 -5.20 9.38
CA THR A 55 12.17 -4.81 9.78
C THR A 55 12.77 -3.75 8.86
N ALA A 56 12.22 -3.59 7.66
CA ALA A 56 12.65 -2.59 6.71
C ALA A 56 12.21 -1.17 7.10
N SER A 57 12.96 -0.17 6.61
CA SER A 57 12.54 1.23 6.62
C SER A 57 12.19 1.69 5.21
N PHE A 58 11.20 2.58 5.15
CA PHE A 58 10.73 3.18 3.91
C PHE A 58 10.96 4.69 3.98
N GLU A 59 11.57 5.25 2.95
CA GLU A 59 11.78 6.70 2.83
C GLU A 59 11.29 7.16 1.47
N LEU A 60 10.44 8.19 1.44
CA LEU A 60 10.16 8.92 0.22
C LEU A 60 11.36 9.82 -0.09
N ILE A 61 11.94 9.69 -1.28
CA ILE A 61 13.09 10.46 -1.73
C ILE A 61 12.85 11.10 -3.10
N ASN A 62 13.47 12.25 -3.36
CA ASN A 62 13.48 12.84 -4.70
C ASN A 62 14.53 12.17 -5.60
N ASN A 63 14.62 12.65 -6.85
CA ASN A 63 15.57 12.11 -7.83
C ASN A 63 17.04 12.20 -7.40
N ASN A 64 17.38 13.18 -6.57
CA ASN A 64 18.72 13.40 -6.03
C ASN A 64 19.00 12.56 -4.77
N GLY A 65 18.02 11.78 -4.29
CA GLY A 65 18.16 10.92 -3.11
C GLY A 65 17.92 11.61 -1.76
N TYR A 66 17.43 12.84 -1.75
CA TYR A 66 17.06 13.54 -0.51
C TYR A 66 15.68 13.09 -0.03
N VAL A 67 15.55 12.86 1.28
CA VAL A 67 14.29 12.50 1.94
C VAL A 67 13.28 13.63 1.85
N LEU A 68 12.03 13.27 1.57
CA LEU A 68 10.89 14.16 1.43
C LEU A 68 9.87 13.88 2.55
N HIS A 69 9.50 14.89 3.32
CA HIS A 69 8.49 14.79 4.38
C HIS A 69 7.13 15.32 3.92
N ARG A 70 6.54 14.66 2.91
CA ARG A 70 5.21 14.95 2.35
C ARG A 70 4.56 13.67 1.83
N HIS A 71 3.32 13.77 1.36
CA HIS A 71 2.70 12.68 0.60
C HIS A 71 3.45 12.39 -0.71
N ALA A 72 3.45 11.12 -1.07
CA ALA A 72 4.01 10.62 -2.32
C ALA A 72 3.28 11.21 -3.54
N HIS A 73 4.05 11.65 -4.53
CA HIS A 73 3.56 12.10 -5.82
C HIS A 73 4.20 11.29 -6.96
N MET A 74 3.59 11.35 -8.14
CA MET A 74 4.19 10.83 -9.38
C MET A 74 5.59 11.42 -9.59
N GLY A 75 6.54 10.56 -9.95
CA GLY A 75 7.94 10.92 -10.17
C GLY A 75 8.83 10.90 -8.92
N ASP A 76 8.25 10.74 -7.71
CA ASP A 76 9.03 10.49 -6.51
C ASP A 76 9.62 9.07 -6.54
N ASN A 77 10.53 8.77 -5.60
CA ASN A 77 11.08 7.44 -5.43
C ASN A 77 10.91 6.97 -4.00
N ILE A 78 10.78 5.67 -3.80
CA ILE A 78 10.73 5.03 -2.49
C ILE A 78 12.05 4.30 -2.29
N ARG A 79 12.78 4.67 -1.24
CA ARG A 79 13.94 3.90 -0.77
C ARG A 79 13.48 2.90 0.27
N ILE A 80 13.80 1.63 0.05
CA ILE A 80 13.54 0.55 0.99
C ILE A 80 14.88 0.07 1.52
N SER A 81 15.12 0.21 2.82
CA SER A 81 16.32 -0.32 3.48
C SER A 81 15.93 -1.54 4.29
N ALA A 82 16.36 -2.72 3.86
CA ALA A 82 16.08 -3.99 4.53
C ALA A 82 17.31 -4.48 5.33
N PRO A 83 17.14 -5.41 6.29
CA PRO A 83 18.25 -6.01 7.01
C PRO A 83 19.34 -6.56 6.08
N GLY A 84 20.60 -6.50 6.52
CA GLY A 84 21.74 -6.93 5.71
C GLY A 84 22.28 -5.87 4.74
N ASN A 85 21.98 -4.59 4.96
CA ASN A 85 22.39 -3.44 4.13
C ASN A 85 21.86 -3.50 2.69
N LEU A 86 20.74 -4.17 2.48
CA LEU A 86 20.09 -4.23 1.18
C LEU A 86 19.27 -2.94 1.00
N VAL A 87 19.55 -2.20 -0.07
CA VAL A 87 18.87 -0.93 -0.39
C VAL A 87 18.24 -1.05 -1.76
N TYR A 88 16.92 -0.89 -1.81
CA TYR A 88 16.13 -0.89 -3.04
C TYR A 88 15.58 0.50 -3.30
N ARG A 89 15.33 0.76 -4.58
CA ARG A 89 14.68 1.98 -5.04
C ARG A 89 13.55 1.62 -5.98
N LEU A 90 12.35 2.10 -5.66
CA LEU A 90 11.19 2.05 -6.52
C LEU A 90 10.87 3.46 -7.02
N HIS A 91 10.43 3.58 -8.25
CA HIS A 91 9.95 4.80 -8.85
C HIS A 91 8.43 4.81 -8.87
N ILE A 92 7.81 5.93 -8.51
CA ILE A 92 6.35 6.08 -8.57
C ILE A 92 5.97 6.55 -9.96
N ASP A 93 5.59 5.60 -10.81
CA ASP A 93 5.25 5.88 -12.21
C ASP A 93 3.97 6.71 -12.33
N THR A 94 2.97 6.36 -11.53
CA THR A 94 1.65 6.98 -11.58
C THR A 94 0.88 6.67 -10.30
N ILE A 95 0.04 7.62 -9.89
CA ILE A 95 -0.99 7.42 -8.87
C ILE A 95 -2.32 7.77 -9.53
N VAL A 96 -3.23 6.79 -9.60
CA VAL A 96 -4.57 6.98 -10.17
C VAL A 96 -5.57 7.03 -9.02
N TYR A 97 -6.44 8.04 -9.06
CA TYR A 97 -7.62 8.12 -8.22
C TYR A 97 -8.83 7.92 -9.12
N ASP A 98 -9.70 6.99 -8.76
CA ASP A 98 -11.00 6.90 -9.40
C ASP A 98 -11.97 7.83 -8.67
N ASP A 99 -12.00 9.07 -9.14
CA ASP A 99 -12.86 10.14 -8.61
C ASP A 99 -14.29 10.12 -9.20
N TYR A 100 -14.61 9.11 -10.03
CA TYR A 100 -15.96 8.87 -10.53
C TYR A 100 -16.57 7.66 -9.81
N PRO A 101 -16.99 7.81 -8.54
CA PRO A 101 -17.73 6.75 -7.87
C PRO A 101 -19.04 6.57 -8.61
N ASP A 102 -19.18 5.43 -9.28
CA ASP A 102 -20.50 4.91 -9.66
C ASP A 102 -21.23 4.58 -8.35
N THR A 103 -21.78 5.61 -7.72
CA THR A 103 -22.57 5.69 -6.48
C THR A 103 -22.05 5.07 -5.19
N ASP A 104 -21.04 4.19 -5.17
CA ASP A 104 -20.56 3.55 -3.93
C ASP A 104 -19.12 2.99 -4.00
N THR A 105 -18.36 3.31 -5.05
CA THR A 105 -17.03 2.75 -5.29
C THR A 105 -15.95 3.81 -5.35
N GLU A 106 -14.85 3.63 -4.64
CA GLU A 106 -13.69 4.53 -4.71
C GLU A 106 -12.42 3.70 -4.80
N SER A 107 -11.40 4.19 -5.51
CA SER A 107 -10.10 3.51 -5.53
C SER A 107 -8.93 4.48 -5.66
N ILE A 108 -7.81 4.07 -5.08
CA ILE A 108 -6.49 4.65 -5.32
C ILE A 108 -5.51 3.55 -5.70
N THR A 109 -4.78 3.76 -6.79
CA THR A 109 -3.79 2.82 -7.30
C THR A 109 -2.44 3.51 -7.45
N MET A 110 -1.39 2.95 -6.85
CA MET A 110 -0.01 3.37 -6.97
C MET A 110 0.78 2.36 -7.81
N TYR A 111 1.31 2.80 -8.95
CA TYR A 111 2.17 2.00 -9.84
C TYR A 111 3.63 2.29 -9.53
N LEU A 112 4.41 1.22 -9.33
CA LEU A 112 5.80 1.25 -8.93
C LEU A 112 6.67 0.46 -9.92
N SER A 113 7.74 1.07 -10.41
CA SER A 113 8.75 0.41 -11.25
C SER A 113 10.13 0.44 -10.61
N ARG A 114 11.05 -0.41 -11.09
CA ARG A 114 12.47 -0.31 -10.75
C ARG A 114 13.15 0.61 -11.77
N PRO A 115 13.92 1.62 -11.34
CA PRO A 115 14.58 2.53 -12.26
C PRO A 115 15.67 1.85 -13.11
N GLU A 116 16.13 0.66 -12.71
CA GLU A 116 17.21 -0.08 -13.36
C GLU A 116 16.72 -1.30 -14.17
N SER A 117 15.43 -1.63 -14.13
CA SER A 117 14.91 -2.76 -14.89
C SER A 117 14.67 -2.39 -16.34
N SER A 118 15.09 -3.26 -17.25
CA SER A 118 14.66 -3.19 -18.65
C SER A 118 13.14 -3.29 -18.73
N ILE A 119 12.55 -2.64 -19.74
CA ILE A 119 11.11 -2.37 -20.01
C ILE A 119 10.15 -3.58 -19.91
N THR A 120 10.65 -4.78 -19.59
CA THR A 120 9.92 -6.06 -19.57
C THR A 120 9.49 -6.54 -18.18
N GLU A 121 9.88 -5.89 -17.08
CA GLU A 121 9.40 -6.27 -15.73
C GLU A 121 7.97 -5.76 -15.50
N ALA A 122 7.15 -6.56 -14.81
CA ALA A 122 5.78 -6.19 -14.51
C ALA A 122 5.78 -5.09 -13.43
N PRO A 123 4.96 -4.04 -13.56
CA PRO A 123 4.91 -3.03 -12.52
C PRO A 123 4.40 -3.65 -11.22
N CYS A 124 4.98 -3.22 -10.10
CA CYS A 124 4.36 -3.41 -8.81
C CYS A 124 3.16 -2.47 -8.71
N ILE A 125 2.06 -2.97 -8.18
CA ILE A 125 0.83 -2.19 -8.02
C ILE A 125 0.39 -2.32 -6.58
N ILE A 126 0.13 -1.18 -5.93
CA ILE A 126 -0.56 -1.14 -4.64
C ILE A 126 -1.91 -0.48 -4.87
N LEU A 127 -2.99 -1.19 -4.55
CA LEU A 127 -4.37 -0.78 -4.71
C LEU A 127 -5.02 -0.66 -3.33
N VAL A 128 -5.78 0.40 -3.12
CA VAL A 128 -6.80 0.47 -2.07
C VAL A 128 -8.12 0.79 -2.74
N GLU A 129 -9.15 0.01 -2.46
CA GLU A 129 -10.49 0.20 -3.00
C GLU A 129 -11.56 0.09 -1.92
N ARG A 130 -12.66 0.80 -2.13
CA ARG A 130 -13.90 0.71 -1.36
C ARG A 130 -15.05 0.38 -2.29
N SER A 131 -15.96 -0.48 -1.84
CA SER A 131 -17.23 -0.78 -2.50
C SER A 131 -18.33 -0.95 -1.46
N GLY A 132 -19.17 0.08 -1.28
CA GLY A 132 -20.16 0.12 -0.20
C GLY A 132 -19.47 0.07 1.17
N ILE A 133 -19.73 -0.99 1.95
CA ILE A 133 -19.13 -1.24 3.28
C ILE A 133 -17.83 -2.06 3.23
N HIS A 134 -17.37 -2.45 2.04
CA HIS A 134 -16.17 -3.26 1.87
C HIS A 134 -14.98 -2.37 1.54
N ILE A 135 -13.86 -2.60 2.22
CA ILE A 135 -12.56 -1.98 1.94
C ILE A 135 -11.57 -3.10 1.64
N ALA A 136 -10.79 -2.94 0.58
CA ALA A 136 -9.73 -3.86 0.24
C ALA A 136 -8.42 -3.11 -0.01
N ALA A 137 -7.32 -3.71 0.41
CA ALA A 137 -5.98 -3.31 0.03
C ALA A 137 -5.33 -4.50 -0.67
N ALA A 138 -4.69 -4.26 -1.81
CA ALA A 138 -4.01 -5.28 -2.59
C ALA A 138 -2.63 -4.82 -3.03
N CYS A 139 -1.72 -5.78 -3.19
CA CYS A 139 -0.40 -5.58 -3.75
C CYS A 139 -0.09 -6.70 -4.75
N THR A 140 0.28 -6.32 -5.98
CA THR A 140 0.68 -7.25 -7.04
C THR A 140 2.14 -7.02 -7.45
N GLY A 141 2.75 -8.01 -8.10
CA GLY A 141 4.17 -7.92 -8.50
C GLY A 141 5.12 -8.05 -7.31
N VAL A 142 4.65 -8.65 -6.22
CA VAL A 142 5.31 -8.77 -4.91
C VAL A 142 6.71 -9.41 -5.02
N GLU A 143 6.86 -10.41 -5.88
CA GLU A 143 8.14 -11.07 -6.16
C GLU A 143 9.18 -10.11 -6.79
N GLU A 144 8.73 -9.01 -7.38
CA GLU A 144 9.53 -8.00 -8.09
C GLU A 144 9.77 -6.73 -7.24
N ILE A 145 9.21 -6.58 -6.04
CA ILE A 145 9.31 -5.32 -5.26
C ILE A 145 10.66 -5.16 -4.57
N ALA A 146 11.19 -6.22 -3.95
CA ALA A 146 12.41 -6.24 -3.13
C ALA A 146 12.38 -7.59 -2.37
N PRO A 147 13.47 -8.11 -1.78
CA PRO A 147 13.48 -9.34 -1.01
C PRO A 147 12.85 -9.14 0.37
N LEU A 148 11.81 -8.32 0.47
CA LEU A 148 10.95 -8.36 1.63
C LEU A 148 10.27 -9.74 1.60
N PRO A 149 10.34 -10.51 2.70
CA PRO A 149 9.55 -11.71 2.81
C PRO A 149 8.08 -11.38 2.56
N GLU A 150 7.36 -12.29 1.90
CA GLU A 150 5.93 -12.15 1.60
C GLU A 150 5.11 -11.74 2.85
N GLU A 151 5.48 -12.26 4.02
CA GLU A 151 4.90 -11.91 5.34
C GLU A 151 4.98 -10.42 5.67
N GLN A 152 6.10 -9.76 5.35
CA GLN A 152 6.29 -8.33 5.60
C GLN A 152 5.46 -7.47 4.65
N LEU A 153 5.31 -7.90 3.40
CA LEU A 153 4.45 -7.21 2.43
C LEU A 153 2.97 -7.41 2.76
N HIS A 154 2.61 -8.60 3.23
CA HIS A 154 1.27 -8.90 3.72
C HIS A 154 0.90 -8.00 4.90
N GLU A 155 1.79 -7.84 5.89
CA GLU A 155 1.54 -6.94 7.01
C GLU A 155 1.44 -5.48 6.59
N LEU A 156 2.21 -5.03 5.60
CA LEU A 156 2.07 -3.67 5.09
C LEU A 156 0.68 -3.45 4.49
N VAL A 157 0.22 -4.38 3.64
CA VAL A 157 -1.10 -4.34 3.00
C VAL A 157 -2.22 -4.42 4.03
N THR A 158 -2.07 -5.29 5.03
CA THR A 158 -3.02 -5.41 6.15
C THR A 158 -3.03 -4.12 6.97
N GLY A 159 -1.84 -3.56 7.24
CA GLY A 159 -1.62 -2.33 8.00
C GLY A 159 -2.30 -1.10 7.44
N PHE A 160 -2.42 -1.00 6.11
CA PHE A 160 -3.13 0.11 5.48
C PHE A 160 -4.60 0.18 5.87
N ILE A 161 -5.21 -0.95 6.24
CA ILE A 161 -6.63 -1.06 6.56
C ILE A 161 -6.87 -1.77 7.91
N ASN A 162 -5.87 -1.85 8.79
CA ASN A 162 -6.02 -2.30 10.16
C ASN A 162 -6.16 -1.09 11.09
N PHE A 163 -7.28 -1.01 11.80
CA PHE A 163 -7.68 0.18 12.56
C PHE A 163 -7.61 -0.02 14.09
N ASP A 164 -7.42 -1.26 14.57
CA ASP A 164 -7.49 -1.60 16.01
C ASP A 164 -6.23 -1.29 16.85
N GLU A 165 -5.11 -0.81 16.28
CA GLU A 165 -3.83 -0.73 17.00
C GLU A 165 -3.21 0.68 17.15
N GLN A 166 -3.97 1.77 16.98
CA GLN A 166 -3.47 3.15 17.26
C GLN A 166 -4.15 3.84 18.44
#